data_AF-A0A932JFL5-F1
#
_entry.id   AF-A0A932JFL5-F1
#
_cell.length_a   1.000
_cell.length_b   1.000
_cell.length_c   1.000
_cell.angle_alpha   90.00
_cell.angle_beta   90.00
_cell.angle_gamma   90.00
#
_symmetry.space_group_name_H-M   'P 1'
#
loop_
_entity.id
_entity.type
_entity.pdbx_description
1 polymer ?
#
loop_
_entity_poly.entity_id
_entity_poly.type
_entity_poly.pdbx_seq_one_letter_code
_entity_poly.pdbx_strand_id
1 'polypeptide(L)'
;MKTRIKAIALVLAGTFLIQELSYAAPVDSMYSHDSSYGSPLQMIAQNPTLFETPLDFADLKEIHRGTNGRLIIHIQDAHSNLSGQENLAKTLEAISEKYYAPYGRRLPVRQAGDASPLLVLSEGGEGDCTLTPIKKIASPEVWKRLGRSYLAQGKIQGEEYLNLSSNRSMKIMGVEDLNLYMESLKNYAALAGKREAILDYLKTIEVSVEKLKNKYYTKELLEYEKDRNQKSEIRNQGKSIEGLLKLAEEKNISLNEFPAIQQLINLKDKEKQIDFNLANLEQAALVEKTHSDDLIPRRASLARDDRTKKNFLFCHLQNTSE
;
A
#
# COMPACT_ATOMS: atom_id res chain seq x y z
N MET A 1 -72.02 26.06 20.52
CA MET A 1 -70.70 26.54 20.02
C MET A 1 -69.56 26.30 21.02
N LYS A 2 -69.69 26.71 22.29
CA LYS A 2 -68.65 26.50 23.34
C LYS A 2 -68.22 25.03 23.55
N THR A 3 -69.14 24.07 23.45
CA THR A 3 -68.84 22.63 23.61
C THR A 3 -67.98 22.07 22.47
N ARG A 4 -68.15 22.55 21.24
CA ARG A 4 -67.35 22.12 20.08
C ARG A 4 -65.92 22.64 20.15
N ILE A 5 -65.72 23.88 20.61
CA ILE A 5 -64.39 24.48 20.79
C ILE A 5 -63.60 23.72 21.87
N LYS A 6 -64.25 23.34 22.98
CA LYS A 6 -63.61 22.55 24.03
C LYS A 6 -63.17 21.16 23.56
N ALA A 7 -63.99 20.50 22.71
CA ALA A 7 -63.65 19.20 22.16
C ALA A 7 -62.41 19.28 21.23
N ILE A 8 -62.35 20.29 20.36
CA ILE A 8 -61.22 20.50 19.45
C ILE A 8 -59.93 20.81 20.24
N ALA A 9 -60.00 21.65 21.27
CA ALA A 9 -58.85 21.98 22.10
C ALA A 9 -58.28 20.75 22.84
N LEU A 10 -59.14 19.85 23.30
CA LEU A 10 -58.73 18.64 24.02
C LEU A 10 -58.07 17.61 23.09
N VAL A 11 -58.58 17.49 21.86
CA VAL A 11 -57.94 16.65 20.81
C VAL A 11 -56.56 17.22 20.45
N LEU A 12 -56.44 18.53 20.26
CA LEU A 12 -55.17 19.18 19.94
C LEU A 12 -54.14 18.99 21.07
N ALA A 13 -54.53 19.22 22.32
CA ALA A 13 -53.65 18.99 23.47
C ALA A 13 -53.20 17.52 23.56
N GLY A 14 -54.10 16.57 23.30
CA GLY A 14 -53.78 15.15 23.23
C GLY A 14 -52.78 14.83 22.13
N THR A 15 -52.95 15.40 20.92
CA THR A 15 -52.00 15.18 19.82
C THR A 15 -50.62 15.75 20.10
N PHE A 16 -50.51 16.92 20.74
CA PHE A 16 -49.21 17.49 21.11
C PHE A 16 -48.50 16.66 22.19
N LEU A 17 -49.22 16.17 23.19
CA LEU A 17 -48.64 15.30 24.23
C LEU A 17 -48.14 13.97 23.66
N ILE A 18 -48.87 13.37 22.72
CA ILE A 18 -48.43 12.12 22.05
C ILE A 18 -47.22 12.39 21.16
N GLN A 19 -47.17 13.55 20.50
CA GLN A 19 -46.05 13.93 19.64
C GLN A 19 -44.77 14.16 20.45
N GLU A 20 -44.86 14.77 21.63
CA GLU A 20 -43.71 14.92 22.54
C GLU A 20 -43.27 13.58 23.14
N LEU A 21 -44.19 12.68 23.49
CA LEU A 21 -43.84 11.31 23.93
C LEU A 21 -43.16 10.49 22.83
N SER A 22 -43.56 10.68 21.57
CA SER A 22 -42.93 10.02 20.41
C SER A 22 -41.52 10.57 20.13
N TYR A 23 -41.28 11.85 20.41
CA TYR A 23 -39.94 12.47 20.31
C TYR A 23 -39.05 12.23 21.53
N ALA A 24 -39.64 11.96 22.70
CA ALA A 24 -38.95 11.63 23.95
C ALA A 24 -38.69 10.13 24.12
N ALA A 25 -39.27 9.27 23.28
CA ALA A 25 -38.82 7.89 23.17
C ALA A 25 -37.36 7.92 22.70
N PRO A 26 -36.41 7.38 23.50
CA PRO A 26 -35.01 7.39 23.09
C PRO A 26 -34.90 6.67 21.75
N VAL A 27 -34.38 7.38 20.74
CA VAL A 27 -34.03 6.83 19.42
C VAL A 27 -32.79 5.94 19.53
N ASP A 28 -32.66 5.20 20.64
CA ASP A 28 -31.58 4.27 20.91
C ASP A 28 -31.94 2.84 20.49
N SER A 29 -33.20 2.56 20.11
CA SER A 29 -33.66 1.19 19.82
C SER A 29 -33.94 0.87 18.35
N MET A 30 -33.73 1.80 17.41
CA MET A 30 -33.93 1.54 15.97
C MET A 30 -32.62 1.26 15.20
N TYR A 31 -31.48 1.38 15.89
CA TYR A 31 -30.21 0.77 15.53
C TYR A 31 -29.86 -0.36 16.51
N SER A 32 -30.81 -1.24 16.81
CA SER A 32 -30.43 -2.62 17.12
C SER A 32 -29.79 -3.16 15.84
N HIS A 33 -28.47 -2.94 15.71
CA HIS A 33 -27.63 -3.57 14.71
C HIS A 33 -27.91 -5.06 14.80
N ASP A 34 -28.66 -5.55 13.82
CA ASP A 34 -28.82 -6.96 13.56
C ASP A 34 -27.39 -7.48 13.33
N SER A 35 -26.84 -8.14 14.34
CA SER A 35 -25.45 -8.57 14.48
C SER A 35 -25.07 -9.71 13.51
N SER A 36 -25.79 -9.81 12.40
CA SER A 36 -25.59 -10.77 11.32
C SER A 36 -24.65 -10.24 10.24
N TYR A 37 -24.44 -8.91 10.17
CA TYR A 37 -23.42 -8.29 9.32
C TYR A 37 -22.21 -7.94 10.18
N GLY A 38 -21.10 -8.67 10.02
CA GLY A 38 -19.84 -8.41 10.72
C GLY A 38 -19.33 -6.97 10.52
N SER A 39 -18.39 -6.53 11.36
CA SER A 39 -17.83 -5.17 11.22
C SER A 39 -17.23 -4.97 9.80
N PRO A 40 -17.21 -3.74 9.24
CA PRO A 40 -16.55 -3.42 7.98
C PRO A 40 -15.14 -4.00 7.91
N LEU A 41 -14.39 -3.97 9.01
CA LEU A 41 -13.07 -4.61 9.08
C LEU A 41 -13.13 -6.13 8.92
N GLN A 42 -14.12 -6.82 9.50
CA GLN A 42 -14.33 -8.26 9.26
C GLN A 42 -14.74 -8.53 7.80
N MET A 43 -15.60 -7.69 7.22
CA MET A 43 -15.99 -7.81 5.81
C MET A 43 -14.79 -7.60 4.87
N ILE A 44 -13.94 -6.60 5.15
CA ILE A 44 -12.71 -6.35 4.39
C ILE A 44 -11.68 -7.46 4.63
N ALA A 45 -11.56 -7.98 5.86
CA ALA A 45 -10.67 -9.10 6.14
C ALA A 45 -11.11 -10.38 5.40
N GLN A 46 -12.42 -10.57 5.19
CA GLN A 46 -12.95 -11.65 4.36
C GLN A 46 -12.79 -11.33 2.86
N ASN A 47 -13.00 -10.09 2.44
CA ASN A 47 -12.85 -9.65 1.08
C ASN A 47 -12.06 -8.33 0.97
N PRO A 48 -10.72 -8.40 0.80
CA PRO A 48 -9.86 -7.22 0.80
C PRO A 48 -10.12 -6.24 -0.34
N THR A 49 -10.79 -6.68 -1.42
CA THR A 49 -11.20 -5.78 -2.52
C THR A 49 -12.22 -4.73 -2.09
N LEU A 50 -12.80 -4.86 -0.89
CA LEU A 50 -13.68 -3.86 -0.28
C LEU A 50 -12.90 -2.77 0.46
N PHE A 51 -11.57 -2.88 0.55
CA PHE A 51 -10.75 -1.81 1.10
C PHE A 51 -10.69 -0.64 0.12
N GLU A 52 -11.07 0.54 0.59
CA GLU A 52 -11.05 1.77 -0.18
C GLU A 52 -9.83 2.58 0.25
N THR A 53 -8.85 2.68 -0.66
CA THR A 53 -7.59 3.37 -0.42
C THR A 53 -7.79 4.88 -0.37
N PRO A 54 -7.12 5.62 0.54
CA PRO A 54 -7.09 7.09 0.51
C PRO A 54 -6.27 7.60 -0.68
N LEU A 55 -6.89 7.68 -1.87
CA LEU A 55 -6.21 7.99 -3.14
C LEU A 55 -5.53 9.37 -3.16
N ASP A 56 -5.93 10.30 -2.30
CA ASP A 56 -5.29 11.61 -2.16
C ASP A 56 -3.86 11.53 -1.60
N PHE A 57 -3.50 10.42 -0.94
CA PHE A 57 -2.25 10.27 -0.19
C PHE A 57 -1.50 8.96 -0.46
N ALA A 58 -2.16 7.96 -1.05
CA ALA A 58 -1.58 6.65 -1.29
C ALA A 58 -2.14 5.96 -2.53
N ASP A 59 -1.27 5.26 -3.25
CA ASP A 59 -1.62 4.38 -4.35
C ASP A 59 -1.77 2.94 -3.87
N LEU A 60 -2.87 2.28 -4.27
CA LEU A 60 -2.99 0.84 -4.13
C LEU A 60 -2.22 0.14 -5.25
N LYS A 61 -1.24 -0.71 -4.90
CA LYS A 61 -0.48 -1.50 -5.89
C LYS A 61 -1.01 -2.92 -6.00
N GLU A 62 -1.26 -3.56 -4.87
CA GLU A 62 -1.60 -4.98 -4.87
C GLU A 62 -2.63 -5.33 -3.79
N ILE A 63 -3.49 -6.30 -4.12
CA ILE A 63 -4.41 -6.94 -3.18
C ILE A 63 -4.19 -8.44 -3.25
N HIS A 64 -3.92 -9.06 -2.10
CA HIS A 64 -3.80 -10.51 -1.98
C HIS A 64 -4.87 -11.07 -1.06
N ARG A 65 -5.42 -12.24 -1.40
CA ARG A 65 -6.36 -12.99 -0.55
C ARG A 65 -5.67 -14.19 0.11
N GLY A 66 -5.79 -14.25 1.42
CA GLY A 66 -5.22 -15.25 2.32
C GLY A 66 -6.32 -16.02 3.04
N THR A 67 -5.93 -16.93 3.93
CA THR A 67 -6.82 -18.00 4.43
C THR A 67 -7.25 -17.86 5.89
N ASN A 68 -6.66 -16.93 6.66
CA ASN A 68 -6.85 -16.84 8.11
C ASN A 68 -7.77 -15.69 8.57
N GLY A 69 -8.38 -14.97 7.63
CA GLY A 69 -9.31 -13.88 7.92
C GLY A 69 -8.71 -12.70 8.68
N ARG A 70 -7.38 -12.48 8.59
CA ARG A 70 -6.70 -11.30 9.19
C ARG A 70 -6.31 -10.30 8.12
N LEU A 71 -6.81 -9.07 8.22
CA LEU A 71 -6.37 -7.96 7.37
C LEU A 71 -5.02 -7.42 7.81
N ILE A 72 -4.07 -7.38 6.89
CA ILE A 72 -2.82 -6.63 7.04
C ILE A 72 -2.75 -5.63 5.89
N ILE A 73 -2.48 -4.37 6.24
CA ILE A 73 -2.25 -3.30 5.28
C ILE A 73 -0.76 -2.98 5.37
N HIS A 74 -0.05 -3.24 4.28
CA HIS A 74 1.35 -2.94 4.11
C HIS A 74 1.46 -1.58 3.41
N ILE A 75 2.11 -0.62 4.05
CA ILE A 75 2.29 0.73 3.51
C ILE A 75 3.78 0.95 3.31
N GLN A 76 4.20 1.19 2.07
CA GLN A 76 5.56 1.60 1.75
C GLN A 76 5.66 3.12 1.76
N ASP A 77 6.61 3.64 2.55
CA ASP A 77 6.93 5.05 2.61
C ASP A 77 8.19 5.39 1.80
N ALA A 78 8.26 6.65 1.37
CA ALA A 78 9.51 7.23 0.92
C ALA A 78 10.28 7.71 2.16
N HIS A 79 11.23 6.90 2.63
CA HIS A 79 12.07 7.25 3.77
C HIS A 79 12.75 8.62 3.59
N SER A 80 12.84 9.40 4.67
CA SER A 80 13.48 10.72 4.70
C SER A 80 12.87 11.79 3.77
N ASN A 81 11.70 11.52 3.16
CA ASN A 81 10.96 12.52 2.40
C ASN A 81 9.84 13.12 3.27
N LEU A 82 9.87 14.43 3.52
CA LEU A 82 8.87 15.12 4.32
C LEU A 82 7.44 14.96 3.76
N SER A 83 7.21 15.17 2.45
CA SER A 83 5.87 15.02 1.86
C SER A 83 5.39 13.58 1.96
N GLY A 84 6.29 12.61 1.73
CA GLY A 84 6.03 11.19 1.96
C GLY A 84 5.59 10.92 3.39
N GLN A 85 6.35 11.35 4.40
CA GLN A 85 5.98 11.13 5.79
C GLN A 85 4.66 11.83 6.18
N GLU A 86 4.38 13.02 5.65
CA GLU A 86 3.08 13.70 5.84
C GLU A 86 1.93 12.91 5.20
N ASN A 87 2.13 12.33 4.02
CA ASN A 87 1.12 11.50 3.34
C ASN A 87 0.91 10.16 4.05
N LEU A 88 1.94 9.57 4.65
CA LEU A 88 1.80 8.39 5.51
C LEU A 88 0.90 8.71 6.71
N ALA A 89 1.15 9.82 7.39
CA ALA A 89 0.34 10.27 8.51
C ALA A 89 -1.14 10.47 8.10
N LYS A 90 -1.40 11.13 6.97
CA LYS A 90 -2.76 11.35 6.46
C LYS A 90 -3.44 10.04 6.02
N THR A 91 -2.69 9.11 5.43
CA THR A 91 -3.19 7.79 5.03
C THR A 91 -3.65 7.00 6.26
N LEU A 92 -2.81 6.94 7.30
CA LEU A 92 -3.16 6.30 8.57
C LEU A 92 -4.34 6.99 9.25
N GLU A 93 -4.42 8.32 9.19
CA GLU A 93 -5.56 9.07 9.70
C GLU A 93 -6.86 8.71 8.96
N ALA A 94 -6.84 8.72 7.63
CA ALA A 94 -8.01 8.37 6.81
C ALA A 94 -8.48 6.92 7.05
N ILE A 95 -7.54 5.97 7.14
CA ILE A 95 -7.84 4.57 7.48
C ILE A 95 -8.46 4.49 8.89
N SER A 96 -7.86 5.20 9.85
CA SER A 96 -8.37 5.26 11.22
C SER A 96 -9.78 5.85 11.27
N GLU A 97 -10.03 6.94 10.56
CA GLU A 97 -11.35 7.60 10.51
C GLU A 97 -12.43 6.76 9.88
N LYS A 98 -12.09 6.08 8.78
CA LYS A 98 -13.06 5.32 7.98
C LYS A 98 -13.41 3.98 8.60
N TYR A 99 -12.42 3.30 9.20
CA TYR A 99 -12.58 1.91 9.61
C TYR A 99 -12.52 1.70 11.12
N TYR A 100 -11.89 2.61 11.88
CA TYR A 100 -11.75 2.52 13.34
C TYR A 100 -12.63 3.53 14.10
N ALA A 101 -12.78 4.76 13.61
CA ALA A 101 -13.53 5.83 14.28
C ALA A 101 -15.08 5.76 14.22
N PRO A 102 -15.76 5.11 13.23
CA PRO A 102 -17.22 5.07 13.22
C PRO A 102 -17.80 4.27 14.38
N TYR A 103 -17.02 3.35 14.96
CA TYR A 103 -17.37 2.58 16.16
C TYR A 103 -17.06 3.30 17.47
N GLY A 104 -16.49 4.51 17.40
CA GLY A 104 -16.03 5.31 18.55
C GLY A 104 -16.64 6.70 18.65
N ARG A 105 -17.66 7.06 17.87
CA ARG A 105 -18.34 8.35 18.02
C ARG A 105 -19.36 8.29 19.17
N ARG A 106 -18.97 8.92 20.29
CA ARG A 106 -19.81 9.29 21.45
C ARG A 106 -20.38 8.13 22.27
N LEU A 107 -19.56 7.15 22.64
CA LEU A 107 -19.78 6.59 23.98
C LEU A 107 -19.30 7.65 24.99
N PRO A 108 -20.15 8.11 25.92
CA PRO A 108 -19.70 8.96 27.02
C PRO A 108 -18.55 8.24 27.72
N VAL A 109 -17.59 9.03 28.21
CA VAL A 109 -16.42 8.64 28.98
C VAL A 109 -16.81 7.75 30.17
N ARG A 110 -17.12 6.49 29.90
CA ARG A 110 -17.40 5.43 30.85
C ARG A 110 -16.72 4.19 30.28
N GLN A 111 -15.49 4.03 30.75
CA GLN A 111 -14.58 2.91 30.52
C GLN A 111 -13.93 2.89 29.13
N ALA A 112 -12.85 3.67 29.01
CA ALA A 112 -11.88 3.66 27.91
C ALA A 112 -11.07 2.34 27.82
N GLY A 113 -11.69 1.20 28.12
CA GLY A 113 -11.03 -0.10 28.26
C GLY A 113 -11.24 -1.07 27.09
N ASP A 114 -12.18 -0.83 26.18
CA ASP A 114 -12.65 -1.89 25.26
C ASP A 114 -12.40 -1.67 23.76
N ALA A 115 -12.02 -0.45 23.35
CA ALA A 115 -11.61 -0.18 21.98
C ALA A 115 -10.11 -0.44 21.82
N SER A 116 -9.75 -1.52 21.14
CA SER A 116 -8.34 -1.82 20.82
C SER A 116 -7.75 -0.68 19.97
N PRO A 117 -6.53 -0.21 20.28
CA PRO A 117 -5.86 0.82 19.48
C PRO A 117 -5.58 0.32 18.07
N LEU A 118 -5.46 1.24 17.10
CA LEU A 118 -4.91 0.92 15.79
C LEU A 118 -3.46 0.46 15.98
N LEU A 119 -3.18 -0.80 15.67
CA LEU A 119 -1.83 -1.37 15.70
C LEU A 119 -1.08 -1.00 14.42
N VAL A 120 0.02 -0.28 14.56
CA VAL A 120 0.95 0.06 13.49
C VAL A 120 2.25 -0.70 13.75
N LEU A 121 2.73 -1.43 12.74
CA LEU A 121 4.00 -2.13 12.78
C LEU A 121 5.00 -1.31 11.96
N SER A 122 6.05 -0.81 12.60
CA SER A 122 6.99 0.17 12.02
C SER A 122 8.36 -0.48 11.77
N GLU A 123 8.93 -0.22 10.60
CA GLU A 123 10.29 -0.62 10.22
C GLU A 123 11.33 0.34 10.82
N GLY A 124 12.50 -0.18 11.19
CA GLY A 124 13.58 0.65 11.76
C GLY A 124 13.44 0.98 13.25
N GLY A 125 12.43 0.43 13.94
CA GLY A 125 12.28 0.48 15.40
C GLY A 125 12.19 -0.91 16.03
N GLU A 126 12.49 -1.02 17.32
CA GLU A 126 12.30 -2.24 18.12
C GLU A 126 11.36 -1.94 19.31
N GLY A 127 10.38 -2.80 19.55
CA GLY A 127 9.54 -2.74 20.74
C GLY A 127 8.43 -1.69 20.67
N ASP A 128 8.02 -1.12 21.81
CA ASP A 128 6.94 -0.13 21.84
C ASP A 128 7.48 1.28 21.51
N CYS A 129 7.15 1.77 20.31
CA CYS A 129 7.52 3.10 19.82
C CYS A 129 6.39 4.13 20.02
N THR A 130 5.38 3.81 20.83
CA THR A 130 4.21 4.67 21.00
C THR A 130 4.55 5.93 21.82
N LEU A 131 4.25 7.11 21.26
CA LEU A 131 4.52 8.40 21.91
C LEU A 131 3.37 8.92 22.81
N THR A 132 2.38 8.07 23.10
CA THR A 132 1.23 8.39 23.97
C THR A 132 1.60 8.97 25.33
N PRO A 133 2.64 8.49 26.06
CA PRO A 133 2.99 9.04 27.37
C PRO A 133 3.36 10.53 27.32
N ILE A 134 4.03 10.97 26.26
CA ILE A 134 4.51 12.35 26.12
C ILE A 134 3.46 13.30 25.53
N LYS A 135 2.38 12.78 24.91
CA LYS A 135 1.27 13.61 24.40
C LYS A 135 0.72 14.56 25.48
N LYS A 136 0.70 14.12 26.75
CA LYS A 136 0.15 14.89 27.89
C LYS A 136 0.95 16.15 28.24
N ILE A 137 2.17 16.29 27.73
CA ILE A 137 3.09 17.38 28.07
C ILE A 137 2.68 18.70 27.39
N ALA A 138 2.04 18.64 26.21
CA ALA A 138 1.68 19.82 25.44
C ALA A 138 0.34 19.65 24.70
N SER A 139 -0.27 20.75 24.27
CA SER A 139 -1.51 20.69 23.50
C SER A 139 -1.29 20.10 22.09
N PRO A 140 -2.34 19.53 21.46
CA PRO A 140 -2.25 19.01 20.09
C PRO A 140 -1.73 20.03 19.08
N GLU A 141 -2.06 21.32 19.24
CA GLU A 141 -1.56 22.40 18.37
C GLU A 141 -0.05 22.60 18.50
N VAL A 142 0.48 22.52 19.72
CA VAL A 142 1.93 22.59 19.97
C VAL A 142 2.62 21.37 19.36
N TRP A 143 2.05 20.17 19.55
CA TRP A 143 2.60 18.95 18.95
C TRP A 143 2.53 18.94 17.43
N LYS A 144 1.49 19.51 16.83
CA LYS A 144 1.41 19.67 15.37
C LYS A 144 2.56 20.52 14.84
N ARG A 145 2.88 21.63 15.52
CA ARG A 145 3.99 22.53 15.13
C ARG A 145 5.36 21.89 15.36
N LEU A 146 5.61 21.35 16.56
CA LEU A 146 6.91 20.74 16.89
C LEU A 146 7.13 19.43 16.14
N GLY A 147 6.10 18.58 16.07
CA GLY A 147 6.12 17.31 15.36
C GLY A 147 6.48 17.49 13.89
N ARG A 148 5.92 18.50 13.21
CA ARG A 148 6.30 18.80 11.82
C ARG A 148 7.78 19.16 11.68
N SER A 149 8.33 19.91 12.64
CA SER A 149 9.77 20.23 12.65
C SER A 149 10.64 18.98 12.88
N TYR A 150 10.21 18.08 13.76
CA TYR A 150 10.91 16.80 13.99
C TYR A 150 10.80 15.85 12.80
N LEU A 151 9.64 15.80 12.14
CA LEU A 151 9.42 15.05 10.90
C LEU A 151 10.36 15.55 9.80
N ALA A 152 10.47 16.87 9.63
CA ALA A 152 11.39 17.49 8.66
C ALA A 152 12.88 17.23 8.98
N GLN A 153 13.22 17.01 10.25
CA GLN A 153 14.57 16.65 10.69
C GLN A 153 14.83 15.13 10.62
N GLY A 154 13.84 14.31 10.27
CA GLY A 154 13.95 12.85 10.32
C GLY A 154 14.09 12.29 11.74
N LYS A 155 13.65 13.04 12.77
CA LYS A 155 13.69 12.61 14.17
C LYS A 155 12.52 11.73 14.58
N ILE A 156 11.41 11.85 13.86
CA ILE A 156 10.21 11.02 14.00
C ILE A 156 9.70 10.66 12.59
N GLN A 157 8.94 9.58 12.50
CA GLN A 157 8.28 9.11 11.27
C GLN A 157 6.80 9.54 11.21
N GLY A 158 6.13 9.28 10.08
CA GLY A 158 4.75 9.71 9.82
C GLY A 158 3.73 9.18 10.83
N GLU A 159 3.85 7.92 11.24
CA GLU A 159 3.00 7.29 12.25
C GLU A 159 3.20 7.89 13.66
N GLU A 160 4.45 8.22 14.01
CA GLU A 160 4.80 8.88 15.27
C GLU A 160 4.29 10.31 15.29
N TYR A 161 4.41 11.01 14.17
CA TYR A 161 3.84 12.34 13.97
C TYR A 161 2.31 12.31 14.09
N LEU A 162 1.63 11.36 13.45
CA LEU A 162 0.18 11.18 13.61
C LEU A 162 -0.18 10.88 15.06
N ASN A 163 0.60 10.01 15.74
CA ASN A 163 0.39 9.75 17.15
C ASN A 163 0.47 11.06 17.94
N LEU A 164 1.56 11.82 17.86
CA LEU A 164 1.70 13.06 18.63
C LEU A 164 0.65 14.13 18.32
N SER A 165 0.32 14.32 17.04
CA SER A 165 -0.50 15.44 16.57
C SER A 165 -2.02 15.17 16.61
N SER A 166 -2.44 13.94 16.89
CA SER A 166 -3.85 13.55 16.90
C SER A 166 -4.28 12.86 18.20
N ASN A 167 -5.60 12.85 18.44
CA ASN A 167 -6.22 12.13 19.55
C ASN A 167 -6.52 10.67 19.21
N ARG A 168 -5.97 10.11 18.12
CA ARG A 168 -6.21 8.72 17.73
C ARG A 168 -5.55 7.79 18.75
N SER A 169 -6.28 6.72 19.10
CA SER A 169 -5.75 5.62 19.88
C SER A 169 -4.93 4.73 18.95
N MET A 170 -3.60 4.79 19.08
CA MET A 170 -2.65 4.04 18.26
C MET A 170 -1.62 3.37 19.15
N LYS A 171 -1.21 2.16 18.76
CA LYS A 171 -0.06 1.45 19.32
C LYS A 171 0.94 1.23 18.19
N ILE A 172 2.13 1.78 18.33
CA ILE A 172 3.21 1.66 17.35
C ILE A 172 4.20 0.65 17.89
N MET A 173 4.42 -0.43 17.15
CA MET A 173 5.36 -1.47 17.49
C MET A 173 6.45 -1.54 16.43
N GLY A 174 7.68 -1.31 16.84
CA GLY A 174 8.85 -1.61 16.03
C GLY A 174 8.99 -3.11 15.82
N VAL A 175 9.15 -3.53 14.57
CA VAL A 175 9.30 -4.95 14.18
C VAL A 175 10.72 -5.32 13.73
N GLU A 176 11.67 -4.42 13.89
CA GLU A 176 13.07 -4.66 13.58
C GLU A 176 13.70 -5.65 14.57
N ASP A 177 14.56 -6.54 14.07
CA ASP A 177 15.46 -7.32 14.92
C ASP A 177 16.78 -6.58 15.09
N LEU A 178 17.01 -6.04 16.29
CA LEU A 178 18.20 -5.24 16.59
C LEU A 178 19.50 -6.02 16.35
N ASN A 179 19.52 -7.33 16.57
CA ASN A 179 20.72 -8.13 16.35
C ASN A 179 21.04 -8.24 14.86
N LEU A 180 20.01 -8.49 14.03
CA LEU A 180 20.17 -8.52 12.57
C LEU A 180 20.56 -7.14 12.02
N TYR A 181 20.00 -6.07 12.56
CA TYR A 181 20.39 -4.70 12.21
C TYR A 181 21.87 -4.44 12.53
N MET A 182 22.32 -4.76 13.74
CA MET A 182 23.70 -4.55 14.17
C MET A 182 24.69 -5.42 13.38
N GLU A 183 24.30 -6.66 13.05
CA GLU A 183 25.07 -7.53 12.16
C GLU A 183 25.21 -6.92 10.76
N SER A 184 24.10 -6.42 10.20
CA SER A 184 24.09 -5.75 8.90
C SER A 184 24.99 -4.52 8.88
N LEU A 185 24.96 -3.70 9.94
CA LEU A 185 25.80 -2.52 10.09
C LEU A 185 27.29 -2.89 10.18
N LYS A 186 27.62 -3.95 10.93
CA LYS A 186 28.99 -4.48 11.03
C LYS A 186 29.48 -4.99 9.67
N ASN A 187 28.65 -5.73 8.94
CA ASN A 187 28.97 -6.22 7.60
C ASN A 187 29.18 -5.07 6.62
N TYR A 188 28.31 -4.06 6.67
CA TYR A 188 28.47 -2.84 5.89
C TYR A 188 29.78 -2.11 6.19
N ALA A 189 30.11 -1.89 7.47
CA ALA A 189 31.35 -1.23 7.87
C ALA A 189 32.59 -1.99 7.41
N ALA A 190 32.57 -3.34 7.53
CA ALA A 190 33.65 -4.20 7.06
C ALA A 190 33.83 -4.15 5.53
N LEU A 191 32.75 -3.99 4.77
CA LEU A 191 32.77 -3.82 3.31
C LEU A 191 33.18 -2.41 2.89
N ALA A 192 32.67 -1.38 3.57
CA ALA A 192 32.96 0.02 3.28
C ALA A 192 34.47 0.30 3.34
N GLY A 193 35.16 -0.23 4.37
CA GLY A 193 36.62 -0.10 4.48
C GLY A 193 37.42 -0.82 3.38
N LYS A 194 36.80 -1.78 2.67
CA LYS A 194 37.42 -2.52 1.56
C LYS A 194 36.91 -2.09 0.19
N ARG A 195 36.04 -1.07 0.13
CA ARG A 195 35.32 -0.68 -1.08
C ARG A 195 36.28 -0.39 -2.24
N GLU A 196 37.30 0.42 -1.99
CA GLU A 196 38.27 0.80 -3.03
C GLU A 196 39.04 -0.41 -3.55
N ALA A 197 39.58 -1.24 -2.66
CA ALA A 197 40.29 -2.46 -3.05
C ALA A 197 39.41 -3.46 -3.83
N ILE A 198 38.14 -3.60 -3.46
CA ILE A 198 37.18 -4.44 -4.18
C ILE A 198 36.90 -3.86 -5.56
N LEU A 199 36.71 -2.54 -5.68
CA LEU A 199 36.49 -1.88 -6.96
C LEU A 199 37.70 -2.00 -7.89
N ASP A 200 38.91 -1.85 -7.36
CA ASP A 200 40.15 -2.05 -8.12
C ASP A 200 40.32 -3.50 -8.60
N TYR A 201 39.96 -4.46 -7.75
CA TYR A 201 39.96 -5.87 -8.12
C TYR A 201 38.92 -6.19 -9.21
N LEU A 202 37.69 -5.66 -9.09
CA LEU A 202 36.65 -5.80 -10.11
C LEU A 202 37.08 -5.19 -11.44
N LYS A 203 37.74 -4.01 -11.42
CA LYS A 203 38.33 -3.40 -12.62
C LYS A 203 39.40 -4.29 -13.25
N THR A 204 40.19 -4.98 -12.44
CA THR A 204 41.20 -5.93 -12.94
C THR A 204 40.54 -7.14 -13.60
N ILE A 205 39.47 -7.67 -13.03
CA ILE A 205 38.66 -8.74 -13.65
C ILE A 205 38.08 -8.24 -14.97
N GLU A 206 37.48 -7.05 -14.99
CA GLU A 206 36.89 -6.47 -16.20
C GLU A 206 37.92 -6.35 -17.33
N VAL A 207 39.11 -5.80 -17.05
CA VAL A 207 40.20 -5.71 -18.03
C VAL A 207 40.63 -7.09 -18.53
N SER A 208 40.67 -8.09 -17.65
CA SER A 208 41.04 -9.46 -18.00
C SER A 208 39.98 -10.13 -18.88
N VAL A 209 38.70 -9.93 -18.56
CA VAL A 209 37.57 -10.38 -19.36
C VAL A 209 37.60 -9.73 -20.74
N GLU A 210 37.84 -8.42 -20.84
CA GLU A 210 37.94 -7.73 -22.12
C GLU A 210 39.12 -8.24 -22.97
N LYS A 211 40.26 -8.57 -22.36
CA LYS A 211 41.37 -9.22 -23.08
C LYS A 211 40.96 -10.59 -23.62
N LEU A 212 40.24 -11.39 -22.83
CA LEU A 212 39.74 -12.69 -23.27
C LEU A 212 38.71 -12.55 -24.40
N LYS A 213 37.77 -11.61 -24.29
CA LYS A 213 36.82 -11.29 -25.37
C LYS A 213 37.57 -10.96 -26.66
N ASN A 214 38.53 -10.04 -26.63
CA ASN A 214 39.30 -9.67 -27.82
C ASN A 214 40.10 -10.83 -28.42
N LYS A 215 40.47 -11.84 -27.63
CA LYS A 215 41.19 -13.03 -28.11
C LYS A 215 40.28 -14.10 -28.69
N TYR A 216 39.11 -14.33 -28.08
CA TYR A 216 38.26 -15.49 -28.38
C TYR A 216 36.98 -15.14 -29.14
N TYR A 217 36.50 -13.91 -29.08
CA TYR A 217 35.30 -13.50 -29.79
C TYR A 217 35.61 -13.25 -31.26
N THR A 218 34.65 -13.57 -32.13
CA THR A 218 34.71 -13.15 -33.53
C THR A 218 34.47 -11.64 -33.63
N LYS A 219 34.84 -11.05 -34.78
CA LYS A 219 34.70 -9.61 -35.02
C LYS A 219 33.24 -9.15 -34.84
N GLU A 220 32.29 -9.96 -35.30
CA GLU A 220 30.85 -9.67 -35.22
C GLU A 220 30.35 -9.64 -33.76
N LEU A 221 30.85 -10.55 -32.91
CA LEU A 221 30.50 -10.56 -31.49
C LEU A 221 31.12 -9.37 -30.74
N LEU A 222 32.33 -8.95 -31.12
CA LEU A 222 32.95 -7.74 -30.56
C LEU A 222 32.20 -6.47 -30.97
N GLU A 223 31.71 -6.39 -32.21
CA GLU A 223 30.88 -5.28 -32.69
C GLU A 223 29.54 -5.24 -31.94
N TYR A 224 28.88 -6.39 -31.77
CA TYR A 224 27.66 -6.49 -30.97
C TYR A 224 27.85 -6.02 -29.52
N GLU A 225 28.91 -6.43 -28.83
CA GLU A 225 29.18 -6.01 -27.45
C GLU A 225 29.44 -4.50 -27.34
N LYS A 226 30.11 -3.90 -28.33
CA LYS A 226 30.32 -2.44 -28.39
C LYS A 226 28.99 -1.69 -28.52
N ASP A 227 28.13 -2.14 -29.42
CA ASP A 227 26.81 -1.55 -29.65
C ASP A 227 25.90 -1.68 -28.43
N ARG A 228 26.01 -2.79 -27.70
CA ARG A 228 25.29 -3.03 -26.45
C ARG A 228 25.73 -2.06 -25.35
N ASN A 229 27.04 -1.88 -25.17
CA ASN A 229 27.58 -1.05 -24.09
C ASN A 229 27.27 0.44 -24.27
N GLN A 230 27.20 0.94 -25.51
CA GLN A 230 26.84 2.34 -25.80
C GLN A 230 25.35 2.66 -25.54
N LYS A 231 24.47 1.66 -25.55
CA LYS A 231 23.02 1.81 -25.41
C LYS A 231 22.50 1.49 -23.99
N SER A 232 23.41 1.39 -23.01
CA SER A 232 23.17 0.91 -21.65
C SER A 232 22.40 1.90 -20.75
N GLU A 233 21.22 2.33 -21.19
CA GLU A 233 20.14 2.57 -20.22
C GLU A 233 19.44 1.23 -19.93
N ILE A 234 19.09 1.01 -18.66
CA ILE A 234 18.44 -0.21 -18.15
C ILE A 234 17.20 -0.61 -18.99
N ARG A 235 16.56 0.37 -19.65
CA ARG A 235 15.42 0.18 -20.56
C ARG A 235 15.71 -0.60 -21.85
N ASN A 236 16.98 -0.83 -22.22
CA ASN A 236 17.36 -1.42 -23.50
C ASN A 236 17.81 -2.90 -23.45
N GLN A 237 17.65 -3.60 -22.32
CA GLN A 237 18.04 -5.03 -22.22
C GLN A 237 17.32 -5.92 -23.25
N GLY A 238 16.06 -5.62 -23.60
CA GLY A 238 15.31 -6.34 -24.65
C GLY A 238 15.92 -6.22 -26.06
N LYS A 239 16.48 -5.05 -26.39
CA LYS A 239 17.17 -4.80 -27.67
C LYS A 239 18.52 -5.50 -27.76
N SER A 240 19.14 -5.77 -26.61
CA SER A 240 20.39 -6.53 -26.53
C SER A 240 20.18 -7.95 -27.08
N ILE A 241 19.10 -8.62 -26.69
CA ILE A 241 18.88 -10.02 -27.09
C ILE A 241 18.52 -10.12 -28.57
N GLU A 242 17.79 -9.14 -29.11
CA GLU A 242 17.47 -9.08 -30.55
C GLU A 242 18.71 -9.09 -31.44
N GLY A 243 19.75 -8.32 -31.07
CA GLY A 243 21.00 -8.30 -31.81
C GLY A 243 21.69 -9.67 -31.83
N LEU A 244 21.65 -10.42 -30.72
CA LEU A 244 22.22 -11.77 -30.67
C LEU A 244 21.41 -12.77 -31.49
N LEU A 245 20.08 -12.71 -31.42
CA LEU A 245 19.21 -13.60 -32.21
C LEU A 245 19.42 -13.37 -33.72
N LYS A 246 19.55 -12.12 -34.14
CA LYS A 246 19.83 -11.77 -35.53
C LYS A 246 21.19 -12.31 -35.97
N LEU A 247 22.23 -12.18 -35.14
CA LEU A 247 23.56 -12.73 -35.43
C LEU A 247 23.52 -14.27 -35.55
N ALA A 248 22.76 -14.94 -34.69
CA ALA A 248 22.58 -16.39 -34.76
C ALA A 248 21.90 -16.81 -36.07
N GLU A 249 20.86 -16.07 -36.49
CA GLU A 249 20.17 -16.28 -37.76
C GLU A 249 21.09 -16.04 -38.97
N GLU A 250 21.82 -14.92 -39.01
CA GLU A 250 22.77 -14.58 -40.08
C GLU A 250 23.89 -15.63 -40.23
N LYS A 251 24.28 -16.28 -39.13
CA LYS A 251 25.28 -17.36 -39.11
C LYS A 251 24.68 -18.77 -39.21
N ASN A 252 23.37 -18.90 -39.39
CA ASN A 252 22.64 -20.17 -39.44
C ASN A 252 22.92 -21.08 -38.22
N ILE A 253 23.06 -20.49 -37.03
CA ILE A 253 23.26 -21.22 -35.78
C ILE A 253 21.90 -21.70 -35.28
N SER A 254 21.75 -23.02 -35.13
CA SER A 254 20.55 -23.60 -34.53
C SER A 254 20.46 -23.23 -33.06
N LEU A 255 19.35 -22.64 -32.65
CA LEU A 255 19.07 -22.30 -31.26
C LEU A 255 18.28 -23.38 -30.52
N ASN A 256 18.04 -24.54 -31.14
CA ASN A 256 17.16 -25.59 -30.61
C ASN A 256 17.70 -26.22 -29.32
N GLU A 257 19.02 -26.20 -29.13
CA GLU A 257 19.69 -26.75 -27.93
C GLU A 257 19.57 -25.83 -26.71
N PHE A 258 19.01 -24.62 -26.88
CA PHE A 258 18.92 -23.61 -25.82
C PHE A 258 17.45 -23.37 -25.41
N PRO A 259 16.89 -24.21 -24.51
CA PRO A 259 15.45 -24.19 -24.19
C PRO A 259 14.98 -22.85 -23.61
N ALA A 260 15.82 -22.16 -22.83
CA ALA A 260 15.49 -20.83 -22.30
C ALA A 260 15.38 -19.77 -23.40
N ILE A 261 16.24 -19.84 -24.43
CA ILE A 261 16.18 -18.93 -25.59
C ILE A 261 14.93 -19.23 -26.42
N GLN A 262 14.57 -20.51 -26.58
CA GLN A 262 13.33 -20.89 -27.25
C GLN A 262 12.08 -20.38 -26.52
N GLN A 263 12.06 -20.47 -25.20
CA GLN A 263 10.98 -19.88 -24.39
C GLN A 263 10.88 -18.37 -24.61
N LEU A 264 12.01 -17.67 -24.68
CA LEU A 264 12.04 -16.24 -24.94
C LEU A 264 11.54 -15.89 -26.34
N ILE A 265 12.00 -16.62 -27.37
CA ILE A 265 11.51 -16.43 -28.76
C ILE A 265 9.99 -16.63 -28.81
N ASN A 266 9.49 -17.72 -28.23
CA ASN A 266 8.05 -18.00 -28.15
C ASN A 266 7.27 -16.91 -27.42
N LEU A 267 7.83 -16.36 -26.33
CA LEU A 267 7.21 -15.26 -25.59
C LEU A 267 7.13 -13.99 -26.44
N LYS A 268 8.20 -13.65 -27.17
CA LYS A 268 8.22 -12.52 -28.08
C LYS A 268 7.24 -12.66 -29.23
N ASP A 269 7.11 -13.87 -29.78
CA ASP A 269 6.18 -14.10 -30.89
C ASP A 269 4.72 -14.04 -30.41
N LYS A 270 4.43 -14.45 -29.17
CA LYS A 270 3.13 -14.19 -28.53
C LYS A 270 2.91 -12.70 -28.27
N GLU A 271 3.93 -11.99 -27.80
CA GLU A 271 3.85 -10.55 -27.52
C GLU A 271 3.54 -9.74 -28.80
N LYS A 272 4.15 -10.09 -29.95
CA LYS A 272 3.83 -9.48 -31.26
C LYS A 272 2.38 -9.67 -31.70
N GLN A 273 1.68 -10.68 -31.19
CA GLN A 273 0.27 -10.92 -31.49
C GLN A 273 -0.67 -10.06 -30.64
N ILE A 274 -0.15 -9.38 -29.61
CA ILE A 274 -0.94 -8.49 -28.75
C ILE A 274 -1.10 -7.15 -29.45
N ASP A 275 -2.34 -6.76 -29.74
CA ASP A 275 -2.67 -5.40 -30.13
C ASP A 275 -2.75 -4.53 -28.87
N PHE A 276 -1.63 -3.89 -28.53
CA PHE A 276 -1.54 -3.02 -27.35
C PHE A 276 -2.49 -1.82 -27.45
N ASN A 277 -2.83 -1.35 -28.65
CA ASN A 277 -3.78 -0.25 -28.79
C ASN A 277 -5.19 -0.71 -28.42
N LEU A 278 -5.59 -1.90 -28.90
CA LEU A 278 -6.87 -2.49 -28.53
C LEU A 278 -6.91 -2.80 -27.03
N ALA A 279 -5.85 -3.40 -26.47
CA ALA A 279 -5.78 -3.68 -25.04
C ALA A 279 -5.86 -2.41 -24.18
N ASN A 280 -5.19 -1.32 -24.59
CA ASN A 280 -5.25 -0.04 -23.89
C ASN A 280 -6.64 0.62 -24.04
N LEU A 281 -7.30 0.49 -25.19
CA LEU A 281 -8.67 0.96 -25.39
C LEU A 281 -9.66 0.18 -24.52
N GLU A 282 -9.51 -1.15 -24.44
CA GLU A 282 -10.31 -1.99 -23.55
C GLU A 282 -10.07 -1.62 -22.08
N GLN A 283 -8.81 -1.38 -21.70
CA GLN A 283 -8.47 -0.92 -20.36
C GLN A 283 -9.10 0.44 -20.05
N ALA A 284 -9.00 1.41 -20.97
CA ALA A 284 -9.62 2.73 -20.80
C ALA A 284 -11.15 2.65 -20.70
N ALA A 285 -11.78 1.84 -21.56
CA ALA A 285 -13.22 1.59 -21.52
C ALA A 285 -13.66 0.90 -20.23
N LEU A 286 -12.86 -0.03 -19.71
CA LEU A 286 -13.12 -0.67 -18.41
C LEU A 286 -12.99 0.32 -17.26
N VAL A 287 -11.96 1.18 -17.26
CA VAL A 287 -11.77 2.22 -16.25
C VAL A 287 -12.94 3.21 -16.27
N GLU A 288 -13.32 3.71 -17.45
CA GLU A 288 -14.48 4.59 -17.62
C GLU A 288 -15.76 3.91 -17.15
N LYS A 289 -15.97 2.64 -17.50
CA LYS A 289 -17.13 1.88 -17.05
C LYS A 289 -17.16 1.74 -15.53
N THR A 290 -16.04 1.42 -14.88
CA THR A 290 -15.96 1.38 -13.40
C THR A 290 -16.18 2.76 -12.76
N HIS A 291 -15.76 3.86 -13.39
CA HIS A 291 -16.05 5.21 -12.89
C HIS A 291 -17.51 5.63 -13.09
N SER A 292 -18.16 5.16 -14.16
CA SER A 292 -19.57 5.43 -14.42
C SER A 292 -20.53 4.57 -13.59
N ASP A 293 -20.12 3.35 -13.24
CA ASP A 293 -20.89 2.41 -12.42
C ASP A 293 -20.89 2.80 -10.91
N ASP A 294 -20.01 3.71 -10.48
CA ASP A 294 -20.03 4.32 -9.13
C ASP A 294 -21.24 5.26 -8.90
N LEU A 295 -22.07 5.51 -9.92
CA LEU A 295 -23.33 6.25 -9.79
C LEU A 295 -24.57 5.35 -9.59
N ILE A 296 -24.44 4.01 -9.51
CA ILE A 296 -25.59 3.10 -9.27
C ILE A 296 -25.21 1.94 -8.31
N PRO A 297 -25.99 1.68 -7.24
CA PRO A 297 -25.67 0.61 -6.30
C PRO A 297 -26.03 -0.80 -6.84
N ARG A 298 -25.00 -1.66 -6.84
CA ARG A 298 -24.99 -3.16 -6.77
C ARG A 298 -25.61 -4.00 -7.89
N ARG A 299 -24.85 -5.01 -8.34
CA ARG A 299 -25.24 -6.43 -8.15
C ARG A 299 -24.07 -7.42 -8.30
N ALA A 300 -24.27 -8.56 -7.62
CA ALA A 300 -23.30 -9.56 -7.26
C ALA A 300 -22.91 -10.53 -8.40
N SER A 301 -21.93 -11.37 -8.05
CA SER A 301 -21.45 -12.59 -8.70
C SER A 301 -20.32 -12.39 -9.71
N LEU A 302 -19.12 -12.88 -9.35
CA LEU A 302 -18.40 -13.90 -10.10
C LEU A 302 -17.20 -14.38 -9.27
N ALA A 303 -17.35 -15.59 -8.73
CA ALA A 303 -16.26 -16.37 -8.19
C ALA A 303 -15.51 -17.01 -9.36
N ARG A 304 -14.19 -16.83 -9.43
CA ARG A 304 -13.30 -17.76 -10.13
C ARG A 304 -12.18 -18.21 -9.20
N ASP A 305 -12.02 -19.52 -9.24
CA ASP A 305 -11.14 -20.39 -8.48
C ASP A 305 -9.72 -20.27 -9.06
N ASP A 306 -8.74 -19.92 -8.21
CA ASP A 306 -7.33 -20.14 -8.54
C ASP A 306 -6.60 -20.63 -7.30
N ARG A 307 -6.35 -21.95 -7.30
CA ARG A 307 -5.49 -22.63 -6.34
C ARG A 307 -4.04 -22.45 -6.80
N THR A 308 -3.22 -21.77 -6.01
CA THR A 308 -1.91 -22.24 -5.51
C THR A 308 -1.05 -21.07 -5.05
N LYS A 309 -0.81 -21.01 -3.73
CA LYS A 309 0.46 -20.73 -3.03
C LYS A 309 0.15 -20.19 -1.64
N LYS A 310 0.90 -20.68 -0.64
CA LYS A 310 0.79 -20.29 0.77
C LYS A 310 1.31 -18.86 0.93
N ASN A 311 0.44 -17.87 0.78
CA ASN A 311 0.77 -16.47 1.03
C ASN A 311 -0.15 -15.88 2.10
N PHE A 312 0.44 -15.03 2.94
CA PHE A 312 -0.21 -14.23 3.96
C PHE A 312 -1.08 -13.12 3.31
N LEU A 313 -2.08 -12.61 4.04
CA LEU A 313 -3.01 -11.58 3.54
C LEU A 313 -2.34 -10.20 3.64
N PHE A 314 -2.16 -9.48 2.52
CA PHE A 314 -1.63 -8.12 2.52
C PHE A 314 -2.30 -7.26 1.43
N CYS A 315 -2.68 -6.02 1.77
CA CYS A 315 -2.90 -4.95 0.80
C CYS A 315 -1.64 -4.10 0.73
N HIS A 316 -1.10 -3.84 -0.46
CA HIS A 316 0.11 -3.06 -0.65
C HIS A 316 -0.24 -1.63 -1.09
N LEU A 317 0.07 -0.66 -0.24
CA LEU A 317 -0.02 0.76 -0.54
C LEU A 317 1.38 1.32 -0.78
N GLN A 318 1.55 2.11 -1.82
CA GLN A 318 2.74 2.93 -2.03
C GLN A 318 2.37 4.39 -1.86
N ASN A 319 3.14 5.09 -1.05
CA ASN A 319 2.92 6.50 -0.80
C ASN A 319 3.31 7.35 -2.02
N THR A 320 2.48 8.34 -2.37
CA THR A 320 2.74 9.26 -3.47
C THR A 320 3.65 10.39 -2.97
N SER A 321 4.76 10.62 -3.66
CA SER A 321 5.80 11.59 -3.26
C SER A 321 5.68 12.95 -3.95
N GLU A 322 4.57 13.22 -4.64
CA GLU A 322 4.35 14.50 -5.34
C GLU A 322 4.28 15.69 -4.38
#